data_AF-Q8PTJ1-F1
#
_entry.id   AF-Q8PTJ1-F1
#
_cell.length_a   1.000
_cell.length_b   1.000
_cell.length_c   1.000
_cell.angle_alpha   90.00
_cell.angle_beta   90.00
_cell.angle_gamma   90.00
#
_symmetry.space_group_name_H-M   'P 1'
#
loop_
_entity.id
_entity.type
_entity.pdbx_description
1 polymer ?
#
loop_
_entity_poly.entity_id
_entity_poly.type
_entity_poly.pdbx_seq_one_letter_code
_entity_poly.pdbx_strand_id
1 'polypeptide(L)' 'MKRCPECHSKLENDLFSEFQYCTVCGYWTRKETARLEPLMILE' A
#
# COMPACT_ATOMS: atom_id res chain seq x y z
N MET A 1 5.00 1.62 4.40
CA MET A 1 4.86 2.49 3.22
C MET A 1 3.80 3.56 3.51
N LYS A 2 4.05 4.84 3.23
CA LYS A 2 3.06 5.94 3.45
C LYS A 2 2.51 6.54 2.14
N ARG A 3 2.96 6.05 0.98
CA ARG A 3 2.58 6.53 -0.35
C ARG A 3 1.90 5.42 -1.13
N CYS A 4 0.89 5.80 -1.90
CA CYS A 4 0.15 4.94 -2.80
C CYS A 4 1.08 4.42 -3.91
N PRO A 5 1.11 3.11 -4.20
CA PRO A 5 1.96 2.57 -5.26
C PRO A 5 1.51 2.98 -6.66
N GLU A 6 0.22 3.29 -6.84
CA GLU A 6 -0.34 3.63 -8.16
C GLU A 6 -0.07 5.09 -8.55
N CYS A 7 -0.40 6.03 -7.66
CA CYS A 7 -0.38 7.46 -7.97
C CYS A 7 0.59 8.27 -7.09
N HIS A 8 1.33 7.59 -6.21
CA HIS A 8 2.34 8.17 -5.31
C HIS A 8 1.82 9.20 -4.30
N SER A 9 0.51 9.43 -4.27
CA SER A 9 -0.17 10.27 -3.28
C SER A 9 -0.10 9.66 -1.88
N LYS A 10 -0.37 10.48 -0.86
CA LYS A 10 -0.38 10.02 0.52
C LYS A 10 -1.52 9.02 0.73
N LEU A 11 -1.24 7.91 1.43
CA LEU A 11 -2.28 7.00 1.91
C LEU A 11 -2.86 7.55 3.21
N GLU A 12 -4.17 7.57 3.30
CA GLU A 12 -4.92 7.86 4.53
C GLU A 12 -5.24 6.55 5.25
N ASN A 13 -5.28 6.61 6.58
CA ASN A 13 -5.63 5.44 7.38
C ASN A 13 -7.14 5.38 7.52
N ASP A 14 -7.71 4.20 7.34
CA ASP A 14 -9.12 4.00 7.67
C ASP A 14 -9.31 3.86 9.19
N LEU A 15 -10.51 4.22 9.67
CA LEU A 15 -10.95 4.19 11.06
C LEU A 15 -10.80 2.80 11.69
N PHE A 16 -10.87 1.74 10.89
CA PHE A 16 -10.73 0.35 11.33
C PHE A 16 -9.28 -0.11 11.54
N SER A 17 -8.31 0.82 11.50
CA SER A 17 -6.91 0.65 11.91
C SER A 17 -6.08 -0.41 11.16
N GLU A 18 -6.69 -1.32 10.41
CA GLU A 18 -6.00 -2.36 9.64
C GLU A 18 -5.79 -2.01 8.16
N PHE A 19 -6.47 -0.99 7.64
CA PHE A 19 -6.43 -0.64 6.22
C PHE A 19 -5.91 0.78 5.99
N GLN A 20 -5.30 0.98 4.83
CA GLN A 20 -4.94 2.27 4.29
C GLN A 20 -5.57 2.41 2.91
N TYR A 21 -6.02 3.60 2.58
CA TYR A 21 -6.64 3.88 1.30
C TYR A 21 -6.10 5.19 0.70
N CYS A 22 -6.18 5.31 -0.62
CA CYS A 22 -5.81 6.48 -1.37
C CYS A 22 -7.08 7.18 -1.84
N THR A 23 -7.28 8.41 -1.36
CA THR A 23 -8.41 9.26 -1.79
C THR A 23 -8.29 9.74 -3.23
N VAL A 24 -7.10 9.65 -3.85
CA VAL A 24 -6.83 10.17 -5.19
C VAL A 24 -7.19 9.17 -6.29
N CYS A 25 -6.77 7.91 -6.15
CA CYS A 25 -7.02 6.88 -7.17
C CYS A 25 -7.91 5.73 -6.69
N GLY A 26 -8.33 5.71 -5.42
CA GLY A 26 -9.16 4.64 -4.86
C GLY A 26 -8.42 3.36 -4.45
N TYR A 27 -7.08 3.32 -4.59
CA TYR A 27 -6.27 2.20 -4.12
C TYR A 27 -6.44 1.96 -2.62
N TRP A 28 -6.51 0.71 -2.17
CA TRP A 28 -6.52 0.36 -0.74
C TRP A 28 -5.65 -0.86 -0.47
N THR A 29 -5.09 -0.96 0.73
CA THR A 29 -4.24 -2.08 1.17
C THR A 29 -4.36 -2.29 2.67
N ARG A 30 -4.04 -3.50 3.15
CA ARG A 30 -3.85 -3.74 4.59
C ARG A 30 -2.54 -3.13 5.07
N LYS A 31 -2.56 -2.55 6.28
CA LYS A 31 -1.34 -2.20 7.02
C LYS A 31 -0.56 -3.47 7.28
N GLU A 32 0.76 -3.38 7.16
CA GLU A 32 1.69 -4.52 7.32
C GLU A 32 1.61 -5.65 6.28
N THR A 33 0.96 -5.44 5.13
CA THR A 33 1.38 -6.19 3.94
C THR A 33 2.76 -5.67 3.54
N ALA A 34 3.79 -6.20 4.20
CA ALA A 34 5.16 -6.04 3.76
C ALA A 34 5.17 -6.39 2.28
N ARG A 35 5.65 -5.47 1.46
CA ARG A 35 5.89 -5.71 0.04
C ARG A 35 6.79 -6.94 0.03
N LEU A 36 6.27 -8.10 -0.36
CA LEU A 36 7.12 -9.22 -0.77
C LEU A 36 7.86 -8.64 -1.96
N GLU A 37 9.08 -8.17 -1.73
CA GLU A 37 9.98 -7.91 -2.84
C GLU A 37 10.00 -9.20 -3.66
N PRO A 38 9.81 -9.12 -4.99
CA PRO A 38 9.86 -10.31 -5.80
C PRO A 38 11.20 -10.98 -5.49
N LEU A 39 11.16 -12.21 -4.98
CA LEU A 39 12.34 -13.04 -4.88
C LEU A 39 12.81 -13.22 -6.32
N MET A 40 13.79 -12.43 -6.75
CA MET A 40 14.50 -12.71 -7.99
C MET A 40 15.19 -14.05 -7.75
N ILE A 41 14.57 -15.13 -8.22
CA ILE A 41 15.26 -16.39 -8.44
C ILE A 41 16.18 -16.09 -9.63
N LEU A 42 17.45 -15.79 -9.35
CA LEU A 42 18.48 -15.85 -10.38
C LEU A 42 18.55 -17.31 -10.83
N GLU A 43 18.20 -17.57 -12.09
CA GLU A 43 18.65 -18.77 -12.82
C GLU A 43 20.12 -18.61 -13.23
#